data_AF-A0A2J0LPJ2-F1
#
_entry.id   AF-A0A2J0LPJ2-F1
#
_cell.length_a   1.000
_cell.length_b   1.000
_cell.length_c   1.000
_cell.angle_alpha   90.00
_cell.angle_beta   90.00
_cell.angle_gamma   90.00
#
_symmetry.space_group_name_H-M   'P 1'
#
loop_
_entity.id
_entity.type
_entity.pdbx_description
1 polymer ?
#
loop_
_entity_poly.entity_id
_entity_poly.type
_entity_poly.pdbx_seq_one_letter_code
_entity_poly.pdbx_strand_id
1 'polypeptide(L)' 'MTKNPMTLKKGCLAVEALRILQEYKIDEIPIVDEKGRAIGLVDVQDLLKAGLV' A
#
# COMPACT_ATOMS: atom_id res chain seq x y z
N MET A 1 12.75 1.14 12.39
CA MET A 1 11.28 1.06 12.56
C MET A 1 10.68 2.44 12.36
N THR A 2 9.77 2.58 11.40
CA THR A 2 9.01 3.83 11.16
C THR A 2 7.83 3.90 12.12
N LYS A 3 7.67 5.00 12.85
CA LYS A 3 6.52 5.23 13.73
C LYS A 3 5.38 5.82 12.91
N ASN A 4 4.17 5.26 13.04
CA ASN A 4 2.96 5.67 12.31
C ASN A 4 3.16 5.70 10.79
N PRO A 5 3.41 4.54 10.14
CA PRO A 5 3.52 4.49 8.69
C PRO A 5 2.21 4.96 8.04
N MET A 6 2.31 5.48 6.81
CA MET A 6 1.14 5.68 5.97
C MET A 6 0.46 4.33 5.74
N THR A 7 -0.87 4.30 5.73
CA THR A 7 -1.64 3.06 5.55
C THR A 7 -2.78 3.28 4.57
N LEU A 8 -3.21 2.22 3.89
CA LEU A 8 -4.41 2.22 3.05
C LEU A 8 -5.50 1.36 3.66
N LYS A 9 -6.75 1.74 3.39
CA LYS A 9 -7.90 0.94 3.82
C LYS A 9 -8.09 -0.27 2.91
N LYS A 10 -8.58 -1.36 3.51
CA LYS A 10 -9.08 -2.52 2.76
C LYS A 10 -10.09 -2.05 1.70
N GLY A 11 -9.92 -2.51 0.46
CA GLY A 11 -10.82 -2.20 -0.66
C GLY A 11 -10.32 -1.08 -1.59
N CYS A 12 -9.19 -0.44 -1.29
CA CYS A 12 -8.53 0.44 -2.26
C CYS A 12 -8.13 -0.32 -3.53
N LEU A 13 -8.17 0.35 -4.68
CA LEU A 13 -7.72 -0.24 -5.93
C LEU A 13 -6.18 -0.34 -5.94
N ALA A 14 -5.67 -1.38 -6.59
CA ALA A 14 -4.23 -1.58 -6.72
C ALA A 14 -3.53 -0.41 -7.43
N VAL A 15 -4.20 0.23 -8.40
CA VAL A 15 -3.71 1.43 -9.09
C VAL A 15 -3.58 2.65 -8.16
N GLU A 16 -4.48 2.78 -7.19
CA GLU A 16 -4.41 3.86 -6.18
C GLU A 16 -3.23 3.63 -5.25
N ALA A 17 -3.03 2.37 -4.83
CA ALA A 17 -1.87 2.00 -4.03
C ALA A 17 -0.56 2.30 -4.78
N LEU A 18 -0.44 1.91 -6.05
CA LEU A 18 0.73 2.20 -6.87
C LEU A 18 1.00 3.70 -6.98
N ARG A 19 -0.04 4.49 -7.24
CA ARG A 19 0.07 5.94 -7.32
C ARG A 19 0.61 6.54 -6.02
N ILE A 20 0.08 6.12 -4.88
CA ILE A 20 0.50 6.61 -3.55
C ILE A 20 1.95 6.20 -3.27
N LEU A 21 2.32 4.95 -3.53
CA LEU A 21 3.69 4.46 -3.38
C LEU A 21 4.68 5.30 -4.21
N GLN A 22 4.34 5.61 -5.48
CA GLN A 22 5.16 6.44 -6.35
C GLN A 22 5.22 7.91 -5.91
N GLU A 23 4.07 8.50 -5.55
CA GLU A 23 3.95 9.90 -5.16
C GLU A 23 4.76 10.20 -3.88
N TYR A 24 4.67 9.31 -2.89
CA TYR A 24 5.36 9.47 -1.62
C TYR A 24 6.74 8.78 -1.58
N LYS A 25 7.16 8.13 -2.67
CA LYS A 25 8.43 7.39 -2.79
C LYS A 25 8.59 6.35 -1.68
N ILE A 26 7.55 5.56 -1.47
CA ILE A 26 7.50 4.47 -0.49
C ILE A 26 7.48 3.15 -1.25
N ASP A 27 8.25 2.16 -0.78
CA ASP A 27 8.29 0.84 -1.42
C ASP A 27 7.10 -0.04 -1.00
N GLU A 28 6.70 0.03 0.27
CA GLU A 28 5.66 -0.82 0.86
C GLU A 28 4.65 -0.01 1.68
N ILE A 29 3.37 -0.37 1.58
CA ILE A 29 2.28 0.27 2.33
C ILE A 29 1.41 -0.76 3.06
N PRO A 30 1.28 -0.66 4.41
CA PRO A 30 0.39 -1.54 5.16
C PRO A 30 -1.08 -1.28 4.83
N ILE A 31 -1.85 -2.36 4.71
CA ILE A 31 -3.29 -2.32 4.52
C ILE A 31 -3.97 -2.56 5.86
N VAL A 32 -4.90 -1.67 6.23
CA VAL A 32 -5.63 -1.72 7.49
C VAL A 32 -7.13 -1.93 7.27
N ASP A 33 -7.78 -2.59 8.24
CA ASP A 33 -9.24 -2.68 8.30
C ASP A 33 -9.89 -1.36 8.76
N GLU A 34 -11.22 -1.35 8.86
CA GLU A 34 -11.99 -0.21 9.33
C GLU A 34 -11.58 0.23 10.76
N LYS A 35 -11.23 -0.74 11.61
CA LYS A 35 -10.76 -0.53 12.99
C LYS A 35 -9.29 -0.13 13.08
N GLY A 36 -8.60 0.04 11.95
CA GLY A 36 -7.19 0.46 11.88
C GLY A 36 -6.20 -0.66 12.19
N ARG A 37 -6.63 -1.92 12.19
CA ARG A 37 -5.75 -3.07 12.40
C ARG A 37 -5.09 -3.45 11.08
N ALA A 38 -3.78 -3.68 11.09
CA ALA A 38 -3.06 -4.16 9.92
C ALA A 38 -3.54 -5.57 9.55
N ILE A 39 -3.96 -5.73 8.30
CA ILE A 39 -4.46 -6.99 7.74
C ILE A 39 -3.63 -7.48 6.56
N GLY A 40 -2.69 -6.67 6.07
CA GLY A 40 -1.83 -7.01 4.95
C GLY A 40 -0.80 -5.93 4.64
N LEU A 41 -0.04 -6.16 3.58
CA LEU A 41 1.03 -5.31 3.09
C LEU A 41 1.01 -5.36 1.56
N VAL A 42 1.27 -4.22 0.93
CA VAL A 42 1.43 -4.13 -0.53
C VAL A 42 2.81 -3.56 -0.82
N ASP A 43 3.59 -4.27 -1.63
CA ASP A 43 4.88 -3.84 -2.16
C ASP A 43 4.71 -3.38 -3.61
N VAL A 44 5.35 -2.27 -3.97
CA VAL A 44 5.44 -1.78 -5.35
C VAL A 44 5.91 -2.87 -6.32
N GLN A 45 6.87 -3.73 -5.92
CA GLN A 45 7.39 -4.79 -6.78
C GLN A 45 6.31 -5.81 -7.15
N ASP A 46 5.40 -6.13 -6.22
CA ASP A 46 4.32 -7.07 -6.48
C ASP A 46 3.25 -6.45 -7.38
N LEU A 47 3.00 -5.15 -7.25
CA LEU A 47 2.11 -4.42 -8.17
C LEU A 47 2.68 -4.42 -9.60
N LEU A 48 3.98 -4.17 -9.76
CA LEU A 48 4.65 -4.20 -11.06
C LEU A 48 4.62 -5.60 -11.69
N LYS A 49 4.88 -6.65 -10.89
CA LYS A 49 4.78 -8.06 -11.35
C LYS A 49 3.36 -8.44 -11.74
N ALA A 50 2.34 -7.86 -11.09
CA ALA A 50 0.94 -8.06 -11.43
C ALA A 50 0.52 -7.34 -12.73
N GLY A 51 1.41 -6.58 -13.37
CA GLY A 51 1.16 -5.92 -14.65
C GLY A 51 0.52 -4.53 -14.52
N LEU A 52 0.60 -3.90 -13.34
CA LEU A 52 0.28 -2.49 -13.18
C LEU A 52 1.48 -1.65 -13.64
N VAL A 53 1.67 -1.54 -14.95
CA VAL A 53 2.69 -0.71 -15.62
C VAL A 53 2.12 0.02 -16.81
#